data_AF-A0A954CZK1-F1
#
_entry.id   AF-A0A954CZK1-F1
#
_cell.length_a   1.000
_cell.length_b   1.000
_cell.length_c   1.000
_cell.angle_alpha   90.00
_cell.angle_beta   90.00
_cell.angle_gamma   90.00
#
_symmetry.space_group_name_H-M   'P 1'
#
loop_
_entity.id
_entity.type
_entity.pdbx_description
1 polymer ?
#
loop_
_entity_poly.entity_id
_entity_poly.type
_entity_poly.pdbx_seq_one_letter_code
_entity_poly.pdbx_strand_id
1 'polypeptide(L)'
;MGAFWLLLLLAAYGLFGSFVHTLNGWLKDGWLSGLGVSTEPWVSNVPLLGKFGAASATAVVILLVAVALIYRFLSRPAAADYLIETEAEMRRSVWPSWKDTRSGAVAVVVTVGILLLFLLMVDALFLEAFNRILQIRITGS
;
A
#
# COMPACT_ATOMS: atom_id res chain seq x y z
N MET A 1 -16.41 -1.66 10.32
CA MET A 1 -17.30 -1.80 9.14
C MET A 1 -16.71 -1.24 7.84
N GLY A 2 -15.82 -0.23 7.85
CA GLY A 2 -15.21 0.30 6.61
C GLY A 2 -14.37 -0.72 5.82
N ALA A 3 -13.64 -1.61 6.50
CA ALA A 3 -12.83 -2.65 5.85
C ALA A 3 -13.67 -3.61 4.99
N PHE A 4 -14.91 -3.94 5.40
CA PHE A 4 -15.83 -4.73 4.60
C PHE A 4 -16.14 -4.04 3.28
N TRP A 5 -16.54 -2.77 3.33
CA TRP A 5 -16.88 -1.99 2.14
C TRP A 5 -15.68 -1.76 1.23
N LEU A 6 -14.48 -1.54 1.77
CA LEU A 6 -13.26 -1.40 0.98
C LEU A 6 -12.87 -2.69 0.27
N LEU A 7 -12.95 -3.84 0.96
CA LEU A 7 -12.67 -5.15 0.35
C LEU A 7 -13.72 -5.51 -0.70
N LEU A 8 -14.99 -5.18 -0.44
CA LEU A 8 -16.08 -5.39 -1.39
C LEU A 8 -15.91 -4.53 -2.65
N LEU A 9 -15.55 -3.25 -2.49
CA LEU A 9 -15.29 -2.35 -3.62
C LEU A 9 -14.06 -2.79 -4.41
N LEU A 10 -12.99 -3.24 -3.74
CA LEU A 10 -11.80 -3.77 -4.40
C LEU A 10 -12.11 -5.05 -5.19
N ALA A 11 -12.88 -5.97 -4.60
CA ALA A 11 -13.30 -7.21 -5.26
C ALA A 11 -14.22 -6.92 -6.45
N ALA A 12 -15.19 -6.00 -6.30
CA ALA A 12 -16.06 -5.58 -7.39
C ALA A 12 -15.27 -4.92 -8.53
N TYR A 13 -14.32 -4.04 -8.21
CA TYR A 13 -13.44 -3.40 -9.19
C TYR A 13 -12.58 -4.42 -9.94
N GLY A 14 -11.95 -5.36 -9.24
CA GLY A 14 -11.13 -6.41 -9.87
C GLY A 14 -11.95 -7.35 -10.76
N LEU A 15 -13.16 -7.71 -10.32
CA LEU A 15 -14.04 -8.63 -11.04
C LEU A 15 -14.64 -8.00 -12.29
N PHE A 16 -15.18 -6.78 -12.20
CA PHE A 16 -15.79 -6.12 -13.36
C PHE A 16 -14.77 -5.43 -14.26
N GLY A 17 -13.62 -5.01 -13.72
CA GLY A 17 -12.56 -4.35 -14.49
C GLY A 17 -11.71 -5.31 -15.30
N SER A 18 -11.03 -6.28 -14.66
CA SER A 18 -10.05 -7.13 -15.35
C SER A 18 -10.58 -8.53 -15.63
N PHE A 19 -11.26 -9.14 -14.65
CA PHE A 19 -11.66 -10.54 -14.73
C PHE A 19 -12.70 -10.82 -15.82
N VAL A 20 -13.70 -9.95 -16.03
CA VAL A 20 -14.68 -10.12 -17.12
C VAL A 20 -14.00 -10.14 -18.50
N HIS A 21 -12.98 -9.29 -18.72
CA HIS A 21 -12.24 -9.26 -19.99
C HIS A 21 -11.38 -10.51 -20.18
N THR A 22 -10.67 -10.96 -19.13
CA THR A 22 -9.88 -12.19 -19.17
C THR A 22 -10.75 -13.43 -19.38
N LEU A 23 -11.89 -13.51 -18.68
CA LEU A 23 -12.82 -14.62 -18.79
C LEU A 23 -13.44 -14.68 -20.20
N ASN A 24 -13.79 -13.54 -20.78
CA ASN A 24 -14.30 -13.48 -22.15
C ASN A 24 -13.24 -13.91 -23.18
N GLY A 25 -11.97 -13.55 -22.98
CA GLY A 25 -10.86 -14.04 -23.78
C GLY A 25 -10.66 -15.56 -23.66
N TRP A 26 -10.80 -16.11 -22.46
CA TRP A 26 -10.70 -17.55 -22.23
C TRP A 26 -11.88 -18.35 -22.81
N LEU A 27 -13.09 -17.77 -22.79
CA LEU A 27 -14.30 -18.35 -23.39
C LEU A 27 -14.27 -18.33 -24.92
N LYS A 28 -13.67 -17.31 -25.53
CA LYS A 28 -13.64 -17.15 -26.98
C LYS A 28 -12.51 -17.93 -27.65
N ASP A 29 -11.27 -17.74 -27.17
CA ASP A 29 -10.06 -18.21 -27.86
C ASP A 29 -9.17 -19.08 -26.95
N GLY A 30 -9.55 -19.28 -25.69
CA GLY A 30 -8.76 -19.99 -24.68
C GLY A 30 -9.25 -21.41 -24.39
N TRP A 31 -8.77 -21.95 -23.27
CA TRP A 31 -9.03 -23.34 -22.85
C TRP A 31 -10.50 -23.66 -22.53
N LEU A 32 -11.33 -22.63 -22.31
CA LEU A 32 -12.78 -22.77 -22.04
C LEU A 32 -13.64 -22.71 -23.31
N SER A 33 -13.03 -22.53 -24.50
CA SER A 33 -13.72 -22.51 -25.80
C SER A 33 -14.48 -23.79 -26.12
N GLY A 34 -14.09 -24.93 -25.52
CA GLY A 34 -14.79 -26.22 -25.67
C GLY A 34 -16.16 -26.30 -24.98
N LEU A 35 -16.53 -25.32 -24.15
CA LEU A 35 -17.83 -25.30 -23.45
C LEU A 35 -18.99 -24.79 -24.32
N GLY A 36 -18.72 -24.29 -25.53
CA GLY A 36 -19.77 -23.87 -26.48
C GLY A 36 -20.65 -22.71 -26.00
N VAL A 37 -20.19 -21.95 -25.00
CA VAL A 37 -20.94 -20.85 -24.40
C VAL A 37 -20.84 -19.60 -25.28
N SER A 38 -21.98 -19.11 -25.75
CA SER A 38 -22.06 -17.91 -26.59
C SER A 38 -21.54 -16.68 -25.84
N THR A 39 -20.49 -16.04 -26.37
CA THR A 39 -19.88 -14.81 -25.83
C THR A 39 -20.56 -13.54 -26.33
N GLU A 40 -21.62 -13.68 -27.14
CA GLU A 40 -22.41 -12.55 -27.59
C GLU A 40 -23.13 -11.88 -26.42
N PRO A 41 -23.07 -10.54 -26.30
CA PRO A 41 -23.73 -9.83 -25.23
C PRO A 41 -25.24 -9.91 -25.39
N TRP A 42 -25.91 -10.51 -24.40
CA TRP A 42 -27.36 -10.64 -24.35
C TRP A 42 -28.05 -9.28 -24.19
N VAL A 43 -27.42 -8.35 -23.48
CA VAL A 43 -27.90 -6.97 -23.34
C VAL A 43 -26.71 -6.02 -23.52
N SER A 44 -26.82 -5.11 -24.48
CA SER A 44 -25.71 -4.26 -24.91
C SER A 44 -25.44 -3.06 -24.00
N ASN A 45 -26.42 -2.61 -23.20
CA ASN A 45 -26.25 -1.46 -22.30
C ASN A 45 -26.97 -1.65 -20.96
N VAL A 46 -26.18 -1.88 -19.91
CA VAL A 46 -26.61 -1.72 -18.51
C VAL A 46 -25.78 -0.61 -17.84
N PRO A 47 -26.41 0.36 -17.16
CA PRO A 47 -25.78 1.62 -16.72
C PRO A 47 -24.61 1.48 -15.72
N LEU A 48 -24.37 0.30 -15.16
CA LEU A 48 -23.25 0.00 -14.25
C LEU A 48 -22.31 -1.12 -14.74
N LEU A 49 -22.72 -1.89 -15.76
CA LEU A 49 -22.04 -3.14 -16.16
C LEU A 49 -21.68 -3.18 -17.65
N GLY A 50 -22.10 -2.18 -18.44
CA GLY A 50 -21.82 -2.11 -19.87
C GLY A 50 -22.48 -3.24 -20.66
N LYS A 51 -21.69 -4.17 -21.19
CA LYS A 51 -22.15 -5.31 -21.99
C LYS A 51 -22.42 -6.51 -21.09
N PHE A 52 -23.69 -6.90 -20.97
CA PHE A 52 -24.09 -8.06 -20.17
C PHE A 52 -24.04 -9.32 -21.02
N GLY A 53 -23.21 -10.28 -20.63
CA GLY A 53 -23.09 -11.60 -21.26
C GLY A 53 -22.76 -12.69 -20.24
N ALA A 54 -22.45 -13.90 -20.71
CA ALA A 54 -22.13 -15.03 -19.82
C ALA A 54 -20.96 -14.75 -18.85
N ALA A 55 -19.97 -13.97 -19.31
CA ALA A 55 -18.82 -13.58 -18.49
C ALA A 55 -19.20 -12.65 -17.33
N SER A 56 -20.09 -11.67 -17.54
CA SER A 56 -20.54 -10.76 -16.49
C SER A 56 -21.45 -11.44 -15.47
N ALA A 57 -22.29 -12.39 -15.90
CA ALA A 57 -23.11 -13.19 -14.99
C ALA A 57 -22.23 -14.05 -14.05
N THR A 58 -21.17 -14.65 -14.59
CA THR A 58 -20.22 -15.44 -13.80
C THR A 58 -19.46 -14.56 -12.80
N ALA A 59 -19.07 -13.35 -13.20
CA ALA A 59 -18.45 -12.38 -12.29
C ALA A 59 -19.37 -11.96 -11.12
N VAL A 60 -20.68 -11.82 -11.37
CA VAL A 60 -21.68 -11.54 -10.30
C VAL A 60 -21.78 -12.71 -9.32
N VAL A 61 -21.80 -13.95 -9.80
CA VAL A 61 -21.84 -15.14 -8.92
C VAL A 61 -20.58 -15.20 -8.06
N ILE A 62 -19.40 -14.98 -8.66
CA ILE A 62 -18.13 -14.95 -7.93
C ILE A 62 -18.10 -13.80 -6.91
N LEU A 63 -18.64 -12.63 -7.27
CA LEU A 63 -18.77 -11.51 -6.33
C LEU A 63 -19.65 -11.89 -5.13
N LEU A 64 -20.80 -12.51 -5.35
CA LEU A 64 -21.69 -12.95 -4.26
C LEU A 64 -21.00 -13.97 -3.34
N VAL A 65 -20.24 -14.91 -3.90
CA VAL A 65 -19.43 -15.84 -3.12
C VAL A 65 -18.35 -15.11 -2.32
N ALA A 66 -17.66 -14.15 -2.93
CA ALA A 66 -16.66 -13.33 -2.24
C ALA A 66 -17.30 -12.53 -1.08
N VAL A 67 -18.47 -11.94 -1.28
CA VAL A 67 -19.22 -11.24 -0.21
C VAL A 67 -19.58 -12.19 0.92
N ALA A 68 -20.08 -13.39 0.60
CA ALA A 68 -20.43 -14.40 1.61
C ALA A 68 -19.21 -14.86 2.42
N LEU A 69 -18.06 -15.07 1.76
CA LEU A 69 -16.81 -15.43 2.41
C LEU A 69 -16.29 -14.29 3.30
N ILE A 70 -16.21 -13.07 2.77
CA ILE A 70 -15.76 -11.89 3.54
C ILE A 70 -16.67 -11.70 4.75
N TYR A 71 -17.99 -11.77 4.57
CA TYR A 71 -18.94 -11.65 5.68
C TYR A 71 -18.68 -12.72 6.75
N ARG A 72 -18.53 -13.99 6.36
CA ARG A 72 -18.29 -15.09 7.31
C ARG A 72 -16.93 -14.99 8.02
N PHE A 73 -15.91 -14.43 7.38
CA PHE A 73 -14.60 -14.20 8.01
C PHE A 73 -14.62 -12.99 8.95
N LEU A 74 -15.23 -11.89 8.53
CA LEU A 74 -15.24 -10.64 9.29
C LEU A 74 -16.26 -10.63 10.44
N SER A 75 -17.30 -11.46 10.36
CA SER A 75 -18.28 -11.64 11.43
C SER A 75 -17.81 -12.60 12.54
N ARG A 76 -16.52 -13.00 12.55
CA ARG A 76 -15.99 -13.88 13.59
C ARG A 76 -15.77 -13.11 14.90
N PRO A 77 -16.25 -13.62 16.04
CA PRO A 77 -16.10 -12.96 17.34
C PRO A 77 -14.64 -12.74 17.75
N ALA A 78 -13.72 -13.60 17.31
CA ALA A 78 -12.29 -13.47 17.57
C ALA A 78 -11.70 -12.10 17.13
N ALA A 79 -12.20 -11.51 16.03
CA ALA A 79 -11.71 -10.20 15.59
C ALA A 79 -12.12 -9.08 16.56
N ALA A 80 -13.29 -9.20 17.21
CA ALA A 80 -13.73 -8.26 18.23
C ALA A 80 -12.89 -8.40 19.51
N ASP A 81 -12.59 -9.63 19.92
CA ASP A 81 -11.75 -9.90 21.09
C ASP A 81 -10.33 -9.32 20.92
N TYR A 82 -9.72 -9.49 19.75
CA TYR A 82 -8.42 -8.88 19.43
C TYR A 82 -8.44 -7.35 19.46
N LEU A 83 -9.53 -6.74 18.98
CA LEU A 83 -9.68 -5.29 18.99
C LEU A 83 -9.86 -4.75 20.40
N ILE A 84 -10.57 -5.46 21.26
CA ILE A 84 -10.74 -5.11 22.68
C ILE A 84 -9.40 -5.25 23.42
N GLU A 85 -8.64 -6.33 23.17
CA GLU A 85 -7.31 -6.52 23.76
C GLU A 85 -6.32 -5.44 23.29
N THR A 86 -6.36 -5.10 21.99
CA THR A 86 -5.54 -4.02 21.44
C THR A 86 -5.97 -2.65 21.98
N GLU A 87 -7.26 -2.40 22.16
CA GLU A 87 -7.75 -1.16 22.78
C GLU A 87 -7.29 -1.05 24.23
N ALA A 88 -7.36 -2.14 24.98
CA ALA A 88 -6.85 -2.21 26.35
C ALA A 88 -5.33 -1.93 26.42
N GLU A 89 -4.56 -2.47 25.49
CA GLU A 89 -3.10 -2.25 25.42
C GLU A 89 -2.76 -0.84 24.91
N MET A 90 -3.49 -0.33 23.91
CA MET A 90 -3.34 1.05 23.41
C MET A 90 -3.68 2.08 24.47
N ARG A 91 -4.64 1.78 25.36
CA ARG A 91 -4.97 2.64 26.50
C ARG A 91 -3.86 2.66 27.55
N ARG A 92 -3.03 1.61 27.61
CA ARG A 92 -1.83 1.56 28.46
C ARG A 92 -0.68 2.36 27.87
N SER A 93 -0.62 2.48 26.55
CA SER A 93 0.34 3.39 25.92
C SER A 93 -0.06 4.84 26.19
N VAL A 94 0.62 5.48 27.13
CA VAL A 94 0.55 6.94 27.29
C VAL A 94 1.13 7.56 26.02
N TRP A 95 0.25 7.98 25.12
CA TRP A 95 0.68 8.70 23.92
C TRP A 95 1.44 9.95 24.36
N PRO A 96 2.68 10.14 23.88
CA PRO A 96 3.49 11.27 24.27
C PRO A 96 2.75 12.55 23.92
N SER A 97 2.72 13.50 24.85
CA SER A 97 2.12 14.79 24.57
C SER A 97 2.93 15.49 23.47
N TRP A 98 2.30 16.40 22.72
CA TRP A 98 3.01 17.20 21.71
C TRP A 98 4.25 17.91 22.25
N LYS A 99 4.31 18.17 23.57
CA LYS A 99 5.48 18.77 24.24
C LYS A 99 6.64 17.77 24.33
N ASP A 100 6.36 16.52 24.64
CA ASP A 100 7.36 15.45 24.77
C ASP A 100 7.99 15.12 23.41
N THR A 101 7.16 15.04 22.37
CA THR A 101 7.62 14.82 20.98
C THR A 101 8.55 15.95 20.52
N ARG A 102 8.24 17.21 20.86
CA ARG A 102 9.09 18.36 20.52
C ARG A 102 10.41 18.33 21.29
N SER A 103 10.40 17.94 22.57
CA SER A 103 11.63 17.81 23.35
C SER A 103 12.57 16.76 22.74
N GLY A 104 12.05 15.59 22.36
CA GLY A 104 12.82 14.55 21.68
C GLY A 104 13.37 15.00 20.33
N ALA A 105 12.55 15.66 19.50
CA ALA A 105 12.99 16.18 18.21
C ALA A 105 14.08 17.26 18.34
N VAL A 106 13.96 18.16 19.31
CA VAL A 106 14.98 19.20 19.57
C VAL A 106 16.31 18.57 19.98
N ALA A 107 16.29 17.53 20.82
CA ALA A 107 17.52 16.83 21.20
C ALA A 107 18.26 16.25 19.97
N VAL A 108 17.52 15.64 19.03
CA VAL A 108 18.09 15.09 17.78
C VAL A 108 18.65 16.21 16.88
N VAL A 109 17.96 17.33 16.74
CA VAL A 109 18.46 18.47 15.95
C VAL A 109 19.75 19.02 16.53
N VAL A 110 19.85 19.12 17.85
CA VAL A 110 21.06 19.60 18.53
C VAL A 110 22.23 18.62 18.33
N THR A 111 22.01 17.31 18.49
CA THR A 111 23.10 16.33 18.31
C THR A 111 23.61 16.30 16.88
N VAL A 112 22.72 16.33 15.88
CA VAL A 112 23.08 16.42 14.47
C VAL A 112 23.79 17.74 14.17
N GLY A 113 23.36 18.85 14.76
CA GLY A 113 24.02 20.15 14.60
C GLY A 113 25.45 20.18 15.12
N ILE A 114 25.72 19.56 16.28
CA ILE A 114 27.07 19.43 16.84
C ILE A 114 27.94 18.55 15.94
N LEU A 115 27.41 17.44 15.45
CA LEU A 115 28.13 16.56 14.52
C LEU A 115 28.50 17.30 13.22
N LEU A 116 27.56 18.07 12.66
CA LEU A 116 27.78 18.86 11.46
C LEU A 116 28.87 19.92 11.67
N LEU A 117 28.83 20.64 12.79
CA LEU A 117 29.86 21.61 13.15
C LEU A 117 31.25 20.96 13.25
N PHE A 118 31.31 19.79 13.90
CA PHE A 118 32.56 19.02 14.02
C PHE A 118 33.09 18.61 12.65
N LEU A 119 32.25 18.08 11.76
CA LEU A 119 32.65 17.71 10.40
C LEU A 119 33.17 18.92 9.63
N LEU A 120 32.47 20.06 9.67
CA LEU A 120 32.90 21.29 9.00
C LEU A 120 34.27 21.78 9.50
N MET A 121 34.53 21.70 10.80
CA MET A 121 35.83 22.06 11.37
C MET A 121 36.93 21.13 10.87
N VAL A 122 36.68 19.83 10.86
CA VAL A 122 37.64 18.84 10.36
C VAL A 122 37.94 19.09 8.89
N ASP A 123 36.91 19.25 8.05
CA ASP A 123 37.08 19.50 6.61
C ASP A 123 37.88 20.78 6.34
N ALA A 124 37.60 21.86 7.08
CA ALA A 124 38.34 23.12 6.94
C ALA A 124 39.82 22.95 7.32
N LEU A 125 40.11 22.22 8.41
CA LEU A 125 41.49 21.94 8.83
C LEU A 125 42.23 21.07 7.81
N PHE A 126 41.57 20.05 7.26
CA PHE A 126 42.16 19.18 6.24
C PHE A 126 42.46 19.95 4.95
N LEU A 127 41.57 20.84 4.51
CA LEU A 127 41.80 21.69 3.33
C LEU A 127 43.00 22.63 3.51
N GLU A 128 43.10 23.30 4.66
CA GLU A 128 44.24 24.18 4.97
C GLU A 128 45.55 23.40 5.05
N ALA A 129 45.55 22.23 5.70
CA ALA A 129 46.72 21.36 5.79
C ALA A 129 47.16 20.86 4.40
N PHE A 130 46.22 20.44 3.55
CA PHE A 130 46.51 19.94 2.22
C PHE A 130 47.06 21.06 1.31
N ASN A 131 46.48 22.26 1.38
CA ASN A 131 46.98 23.42 0.63
C ASN A 131 48.41 23.78 1.03
N ARG A 132 48.75 23.78 2.33
CA ARG A 132 50.11 24.06 2.79
C ARG A 132 51.12 23.01 2.32
N ILE A 133 50.75 21.73 2.38
CA ILE A 133 51.61 20.63 1.93
C ILE A 133 51.86 20.69 0.42
N LEU A 134 50.83 20.97 -0.39
CA LEU A 134 50.97 21.09 -1.84
C LEU A 134 51.82 22.31 -2.25
N GLN A 135 51.69 23.45 -1.57
CA GLN A 135 52.52 24.62 -1.85
C GLN A 135 54.01 24.38 -1.58
N ILE A 136 54.35 23.68 -0.49
CA ILE A 136 55.75 23.31 -0.19
C ILE A 136 56.34 22.42 -1.29
N ARG A 137 55.53 21.54 -1.89
CA ARG A 137 55.98 20.61 -2.95
C ARG A 137 56.23 21.30 -4.29
N ILE A 138 55.52 22.38 -4.64
CA ILE A 138 55.65 23.07 -5.94
C ILE A 138 56.82 24.07 -5.96
N THR A 139 57.21 24.64 -4.82
CA THR A 139 58.38 25.55 -4.72
C THR A 139 59.72 24.81 -4.59
N GLY A 140 59.69 23.49 -4.36
CA GLY A 140 60.88 22.65 -4.18
C GLY A 140 61.44 22.00 -5.46
N SER A 141 60.94 22.36 -6.66
CA SER A 141 61.43 21.89 -7.97
C SER A 141 61.76 23.06 -8.87
#